data_AF-A0A505IMJ0-F1
#
_entry.id   AF-A0A505IMJ0-F1
#
_cell.length_a   1.000
_cell.length_b   1.000
_cell.length_c   1.000
_cell.angle_alpha   90.00
_cell.angle_beta   90.00
_cell.angle_gamma   90.00
#
_symmetry.space_group_name_H-M   'P 1'
#
loop_
_entity.id
_entity.type
_entity.pdbx_description
1 polymer ?
#
loop_
_entity_poly.entity_id
_entity_poly.type
_entity_poly.pdbx_seq_one_letter_code
_entity_poly.pdbx_strand_id
1 'polypeptide(L)'
;MAAAAGFLFLVLLTIQVNRVTAVTPTKNGNIARSTDQTVTSATTESSSQASMGSAEDAQEQAAVSDEVNEENFPTVSLDDWSLVLVGPSNKIEKEIAQKDLGKLSNGYLVDQRIVSAYEKLADAAKAAGHPLALVSAYRSVAYQEEIFNANVHTLMSQGHTKEEAIRITKLTFTEPGYSEHHTGLAVDVVDQDWYQNHTGELLNEGFGDTDGGKWLQAHAREYGFIIRYPKGKHDITQIDYEPWHLRYVGVEVATYIEEHEMTFEEFLEEAKEHIARKEAELSSHEWEDPLAEDWIYEGSLAKSQESSELTQDELLLNGGNLFSENVFSQTKEVKK
;
A
#
# COMPACT_ATOMS: atom_id res chain seq x y z
N MET A 1 23.61 18.40 -22.75
CA MET A 1 23.55 16.95 -23.00
C MET A 1 24.42 16.27 -21.97
N ALA A 2 23.84 15.85 -20.84
CA ALA A 2 24.55 15.10 -19.80
C ALA A 2 24.00 13.68 -19.85
N ALA A 3 24.85 12.72 -20.21
CA ALA A 3 24.52 11.30 -20.24
C ALA A 3 24.38 10.81 -18.79
N ALA A 4 23.18 10.42 -18.40
CA ALA A 4 22.95 9.64 -17.19
C ALA A 4 23.49 8.24 -17.45
N ALA A 5 24.63 7.91 -16.83
CA ALA A 5 25.13 6.55 -16.79
C ALA A 5 24.25 5.74 -15.83
N GLY A 6 23.17 5.16 -16.36
CA GLY A 6 22.39 4.16 -15.65
C GLY A 6 23.25 2.90 -15.47
N PHE A 7 23.68 2.63 -14.24
CA PHE A 7 24.22 1.32 -13.89
C PHE A 7 23.08 0.31 -13.96
N LEU A 8 23.02 -0.44 -15.06
CA LEU A 8 22.17 -1.61 -15.19
C LEU A 8 22.71 -2.69 -14.23
N PHE A 9 22.18 -2.74 -13.01
CA PHE A 9 22.38 -3.90 -12.13
C PHE A 9 21.65 -5.09 -12.75
N LEU A 10 22.38 -5.86 -13.57
CA LEU A 10 21.93 -7.14 -14.08
C LEU A 10 21.99 -8.13 -12.91
N VAL A 11 20.93 -8.23 -12.11
CA VAL A 11 20.80 -9.30 -11.11
C VAL A 11 20.56 -10.60 -11.89
N LEU A 12 21.65 -11.32 -12.19
CA LEU A 12 21.61 -12.66 -12.75
C LEU A 12 21.22 -13.64 -11.64
N LEU A 13 19.93 -13.71 -11.32
CA LEU A 13 19.38 -14.84 -10.58
C LEU A 13 19.43 -16.06 -11.50
N THR A 14 20.41 -16.93 -11.24
CA THR A 14 20.55 -18.20 -11.94
C THR A 14 19.45 -19.15 -11.49
N ILE A 15 18.41 -19.31 -12.31
CA ILE A 15 17.41 -20.36 -12.09
C ILE A 15 18.06 -21.70 -12.45
N GLN A 16 18.48 -22.47 -11.44
CA GLN A 16 18.75 -23.89 -11.63
C GLN A 16 17.41 -24.62 -11.80
N VAL A 17 17.03 -24.86 -13.06
CA VAL A 17 15.90 -25.75 -13.37
C VAL A 17 16.36 -27.20 -13.13
N ASN A 18 16.05 -27.75 -11.95
CA ASN A 18 16.15 -29.19 -11.74
C ASN A 18 15.16 -29.89 -12.68
N ARG A 19 15.71 -30.59 -13.69
CA ARG A 19 14.93 -31.47 -14.56
C ARG A 19 14.44 -32.64 -13.71
N VAL A 20 13.20 -32.58 -13.24
CA VAL A 20 12.51 -33.76 -12.71
C VAL A 20 12.29 -34.72 -13.87
N THR A 21 13.20 -35.69 -13.99
CA THR A 21 12.97 -36.87 -14.84
C THR A 21 11.98 -37.75 -14.08
N ALA A 22 10.76 -37.84 -14.62
CA ALA A 22 9.75 -38.76 -14.12
C ALA A 22 10.28 -40.19 -14.27
N VAL A 23 10.66 -40.82 -13.14
CA VAL A 23 10.90 -42.27 -13.06
C VAL A 23 9.63 -42.91 -12.54
N THR A 24 8.99 -43.69 -13.39
CA THR A 24 7.85 -44.55 -13.06
C THR A 24 8.27 -45.68 -12.11
N PRO A 25 7.46 -46.02 -11.09
CA PRO A 25 7.79 -47.13 -10.19
C PRO A 25 7.30 -48.45 -10.79
N THR A 26 8.22 -49.40 -11.00
CA THR A 26 7.87 -50.82 -11.20
C THR A 26 8.21 -51.62 -9.94
N LYS A 27 7.32 -52.56 -9.67
CA LYS A 27 7.15 -53.32 -8.42
C LYS A 27 7.97 -54.63 -8.45
N ASN A 28 8.33 -55.08 -7.25
CA ASN A 28 8.70 -56.45 -6.81
C ASN A 28 10.14 -56.97 -7.03
N GLY A 29 10.69 -57.60 -5.98
CA GLY A 29 11.68 -58.69 -6.17
C GLY A 29 12.78 -58.95 -5.12
N ASN A 30 12.47 -59.00 -3.82
CA ASN A 30 12.98 -59.92 -2.79
C ASN A 30 14.34 -60.71 -2.93
N ILE A 31 15.12 -60.65 -1.82
CA ILE A 31 16.02 -61.65 -1.16
C ILE A 31 17.52 -61.78 -1.54
N ALA A 32 18.35 -61.60 -0.50
CA ALA A 32 19.55 -62.37 -0.05
C ALA A 32 20.73 -61.45 0.34
N ARG A 33 20.97 -61.17 1.63
CA ARG A 33 21.85 -61.91 2.57
C ARG A 33 23.30 -62.07 2.08
N SER A 34 24.26 -61.39 2.74
CA SER A 34 25.38 -62.02 3.47
C SER A 34 26.39 -61.00 4.06
N THR A 35 26.74 -61.24 5.33
CA THR A 35 28.04 -61.06 6.02
C THR A 35 28.64 -59.65 6.14
N ASP A 36 28.67 -59.07 7.34
CA ASP A 36 29.63 -59.32 8.45
C ASP A 36 30.85 -58.39 8.35
N GLN A 37 30.93 -57.38 9.21
CA GLN A 37 31.95 -57.34 10.27
C GLN A 37 31.76 -56.14 11.21
N THR A 38 31.77 -56.52 12.48
CA THR A 38 31.84 -55.76 13.73
C THR A 38 33.14 -54.96 13.89
N VAL A 39 33.05 -53.73 14.41
CA VAL A 39 33.90 -53.27 15.52
C VAL A 39 33.08 -52.35 16.45
N THR A 40 32.95 -52.82 17.68
CA THR A 40 32.45 -52.21 18.91
C THR A 40 33.35 -51.10 19.45
N SER A 41 32.79 -50.08 20.13
CA SER A 41 32.91 -49.93 21.60
C SER A 41 32.21 -48.68 22.18
N ALA A 42 31.45 -48.93 23.26
CA ALA A 42 31.03 -48.10 24.42
C ALA A 42 30.39 -46.72 24.15
N THR A 43 29.13 -46.40 24.49
CA THR A 43 28.25 -46.63 25.68
C THR A 43 28.76 -46.02 26.98
N THR A 44 28.10 -44.95 27.45
CA THR A 44 27.61 -44.86 28.84
C THR A 44 26.35 -43.98 28.87
N GLU A 45 25.31 -44.54 29.47
CA GLU A 45 23.98 -44.00 29.72
C GLU A 45 23.99 -43.01 30.91
N SER A 46 22.99 -42.11 30.98
CA SER A 46 22.20 -42.00 32.20
C SER A 46 20.84 -41.35 31.92
N SER A 47 19.81 -42.11 32.21
CA SER A 47 18.39 -41.77 32.27
C SER A 47 18.04 -40.83 33.43
N SER A 48 16.95 -40.07 33.28
CA SER A 48 15.90 -40.03 34.31
C SER A 48 14.53 -39.75 33.67
N GLN A 49 13.58 -40.65 33.95
CA GLN A 49 12.15 -40.59 33.64
C GLN A 49 11.42 -39.71 34.68
N ALA A 50 10.52 -38.85 34.23
CA ALA A 50 9.05 -38.91 34.36
C ALA A 50 8.44 -38.52 35.72
N SER A 51 7.48 -37.59 35.67
CA SER A 51 6.21 -37.74 36.38
C SER A 51 5.12 -36.94 35.67
N MET A 52 4.00 -37.63 35.44
CA MET A 52 2.71 -37.13 34.96
C MET A 52 2.00 -36.27 36.01
N GLY A 53 1.18 -35.35 35.53
CA GLY A 53 0.08 -34.70 36.25
C GLY A 53 -0.93 -34.20 35.20
N SER A 54 -2.17 -34.67 35.29
CA SER A 54 -3.27 -34.51 34.33
C SER A 54 -4.35 -33.58 34.88
N ALA A 55 -5.29 -33.18 33.99
CA ALA A 55 -6.58 -32.47 34.16
C ALA A 55 -6.52 -30.99 33.70
N GLU A 56 -7.12 -30.67 32.54
CA GLU A 56 -8.51 -30.13 32.36
C GLU A 56 -8.57 -28.68 32.89
N ASP A 57 -9.06 -27.65 32.20
CA ASP A 57 -10.14 -27.53 31.22
C ASP A 57 -10.08 -26.10 30.61
N ALA A 58 -10.99 -25.83 29.66
CA ALA A 58 -11.40 -24.53 29.10
C ALA A 58 -10.60 -23.96 27.91
N GLN A 59 -11.02 -24.41 26.72
CA GLN A 59 -11.08 -23.56 25.53
C GLN A 59 -11.96 -22.35 25.82
N GLU A 60 -11.36 -21.16 25.89
CA GLU A 60 -12.06 -19.91 25.71
C GLU A 60 -11.72 -19.40 24.31
N GLN A 61 -12.54 -19.83 23.37
CA GLN A 61 -12.58 -19.26 22.02
C GLN A 61 -13.33 -17.93 22.14
N ALA A 62 -12.61 -16.89 22.57
CA ALA A 62 -13.08 -15.53 22.44
C ALA A 62 -13.03 -15.17 20.94
N ALA A 63 -14.19 -15.24 20.29
CA ALA A 63 -14.45 -14.43 19.12
C ALA A 63 -14.32 -12.97 19.59
N VAL A 64 -13.13 -12.40 19.40
CA VAL A 64 -12.94 -10.95 19.45
C VAL A 64 -13.65 -10.45 18.21
N SER A 65 -14.88 -9.98 18.40
CA SER A 65 -15.43 -8.99 17.49
C SER A 65 -14.49 -7.80 17.59
N ASP A 66 -13.74 -7.56 16.52
CA ASP A 66 -13.02 -6.31 16.31
C ASP A 66 -14.07 -5.18 16.26
N GLU A 67 -14.50 -4.70 17.42
CA GLU A 67 -15.07 -3.37 17.51
C GLU A 67 -13.92 -2.42 17.21
N VAL A 68 -13.79 -2.08 15.93
CA VAL A 68 -12.98 -0.96 15.46
C VAL A 68 -13.32 0.21 16.35
N ASN A 69 -12.34 0.68 17.12
CA ASN A 69 -12.52 1.85 17.97
C ASN A 69 -12.68 3.07 17.04
N GLU A 70 -13.93 3.36 16.63
CA GLU A 70 -14.27 4.36 15.62
C GLU A 70 -13.71 5.75 15.93
N GLU A 71 -13.40 6.03 17.21
CA GLU A 71 -12.85 7.32 17.62
C GLU A 71 -11.39 7.57 17.19
N ASN A 72 -10.66 6.54 16.74
CA ASN A 72 -9.24 6.68 16.38
C ASN A 72 -8.91 6.36 14.91
N PHE A 73 -9.92 6.27 14.03
CA PHE A 73 -9.68 6.07 12.59
C PHE A 73 -9.14 7.37 11.96
N PRO A 74 -8.08 7.32 11.13
CA PRO A 74 -7.52 8.52 10.51
C PRO A 74 -8.53 9.18 9.56
N THR A 75 -8.63 10.51 9.60
CA THR A 75 -9.48 11.23 8.66
C THR A 75 -8.81 11.25 7.29
N VAL A 76 -9.34 10.45 6.36
CA VAL A 76 -8.76 10.27 5.03
C VAL A 76 -9.78 10.52 3.92
N SER A 77 -9.25 10.83 2.74
CA SER A 77 -10.01 10.82 1.49
C SER A 77 -9.39 9.78 0.56
N LEU A 78 -10.19 8.89 -0.02
CA LEU A 78 -9.68 7.80 -0.87
C LEU A 78 -9.07 8.30 -2.19
N ASP A 79 -9.34 9.54 -2.58
CA ASP A 79 -8.69 10.22 -3.71
C ASP A 79 -7.42 10.97 -3.31
N ASP A 80 -6.99 10.89 -2.04
CA ASP A 80 -5.75 11.49 -1.59
C ASP A 80 -4.56 10.90 -2.35
N TRP A 81 -3.67 11.78 -2.79
CA TRP A 81 -2.50 11.45 -3.60
C TRP A 81 -1.57 10.43 -2.95
N SER A 82 -1.53 10.37 -1.62
CA SER A 82 -0.69 9.44 -0.85
C SER A 82 -1.33 8.07 -0.70
N LEU A 83 -2.63 7.94 -1.01
CA LEU A 83 -3.42 6.72 -0.85
C LEU A 83 -3.65 5.94 -2.16
N VAL A 84 -2.91 6.26 -3.22
CA VAL A 84 -2.97 5.52 -4.49
C VAL A 84 -2.46 4.07 -4.32
N LEU A 85 -3.28 3.08 -4.67
CA LEU A 85 -2.88 1.67 -4.64
C LEU A 85 -2.26 1.26 -5.98
N VAL A 86 -1.00 0.82 -5.95
CA VAL A 86 -0.30 0.24 -7.10
C VAL A 86 0.36 -1.06 -6.63
N GLY A 87 0.29 -2.12 -7.43
CA GLY A 87 0.83 -3.43 -7.10
C GLY A 87 0.41 -4.49 -8.12
N PRO A 88 0.67 -5.79 -7.89
CA PRO A 88 0.45 -6.84 -8.90
C PRO A 88 -0.96 -6.91 -9.51
N SER A 89 -1.98 -6.52 -8.73
CA SER A 89 -3.38 -6.47 -9.19
C SER A 89 -3.88 -5.06 -9.55
N ASN A 90 -3.06 -4.03 -9.35
CA ASN A 90 -3.45 -2.62 -9.49
C ASN A 90 -2.43 -1.86 -10.34
N LYS A 91 -2.73 -1.69 -11.62
CA LYS A 91 -1.91 -0.90 -12.53
C LYS A 91 -2.06 0.59 -12.22
N ILE A 92 -0.96 1.33 -12.20
CA ILE A 92 -0.97 2.78 -12.06
C ILE A 92 -1.80 3.43 -13.18
N GLU A 93 -2.74 4.30 -12.81
CA GLU A 93 -3.52 5.07 -13.77
C GLU A 93 -2.70 6.20 -14.39
N LYS A 94 -1.87 6.85 -13.55
CA LYS A 94 -1.07 8.00 -13.92
C LYS A 94 0.27 8.01 -13.19
N GLU A 95 1.34 7.96 -13.97
CA GLU A 95 2.71 8.18 -13.50
C GLU A 95 2.89 9.62 -12.98
N ILE A 96 3.69 9.80 -11.93
CA ILE A 96 4.04 11.12 -11.43
C ILE A 96 4.71 11.95 -12.52
N ALA A 97 4.32 13.23 -12.65
CA ALA A 97 4.91 14.08 -13.66
C ALA A 97 6.34 14.47 -13.26
N GLN A 98 7.25 14.54 -14.24
CA GLN A 98 8.66 14.88 -14.00
C GLN A 98 8.85 16.22 -13.24
N LYS A 99 7.96 17.19 -13.45
CA LYS A 99 7.98 18.49 -12.76
C LYS A 99 7.62 18.40 -11.27
N ASP A 100 6.97 17.33 -10.84
CA ASP A 100 6.51 17.09 -9.47
C ASP A 100 7.49 16.19 -8.70
N LEU A 101 8.61 15.80 -9.33
CA LEU A 101 9.70 15.08 -8.68
C LEU A 101 10.64 16.04 -7.95
N GLY A 102 10.95 15.71 -6.70
CA GLY A 102 11.97 16.36 -5.89
C GLY A 102 13.25 15.52 -5.83
N LYS A 103 14.39 16.18 -5.67
CA LYS A 103 15.70 15.53 -5.55
C LYS A 103 16.12 15.44 -4.09
N LEU A 104 16.41 14.23 -3.63
CA LEU A 104 17.00 13.96 -2.31
C LEU A 104 18.48 14.37 -2.26
N SER A 105 19.04 14.47 -1.06
CA SER A 105 20.44 14.83 -0.80
C SER A 105 21.44 13.88 -1.48
N ASN A 106 21.10 12.59 -1.57
CA ASN A 106 21.86 11.55 -2.27
C ASN A 106 21.64 11.53 -3.79
N GLY A 107 20.75 12.37 -4.30
CA GLY A 107 20.50 12.61 -5.71
C GLY A 107 19.40 11.76 -6.35
N TYR A 108 18.80 10.83 -5.63
CA TYR A 108 17.62 10.12 -6.10
C TYR A 108 16.40 11.04 -6.19
N LEU A 109 15.46 10.65 -7.05
CA LEU A 109 14.20 11.37 -7.24
C LEU A 109 13.08 10.65 -6.49
N VAL A 110 12.20 11.43 -5.90
CA VAL A 110 10.96 11.01 -5.25
C VAL A 110 9.87 12.02 -5.56
N ASP A 111 8.62 11.77 -5.19
CA ASP A 111 7.61 12.82 -5.16
C ASP A 111 8.11 13.98 -4.28
N GLN A 112 8.10 15.21 -4.80
CA GLN A 112 8.61 16.37 -4.06
C GLN A 112 7.94 16.55 -2.69
N ARG A 113 6.71 16.07 -2.52
CA ARG A 113 5.94 16.14 -1.28
C ARG A 113 6.54 15.27 -0.17
N ILE A 114 7.26 14.21 -0.52
CA ILE A 114 7.85 13.27 0.47
C ILE A 114 9.33 13.55 0.77
N VAL A 115 9.96 14.51 0.08
CA VAL A 115 11.39 14.85 0.29
C VAL A 115 11.68 15.15 1.75
N SER A 116 10.91 16.06 2.37
CA SER A 116 11.15 16.42 3.77
C SER A 116 10.88 15.25 4.73
N ALA A 117 9.95 14.36 4.41
CA ALA A 117 9.64 13.21 5.25
C ALA A 117 10.79 12.20 5.21
N TYR A 118 11.28 11.88 4.01
CA TYR A 118 12.40 10.97 3.82
C TYR A 118 13.70 11.49 4.45
N GLU A 119 14.05 12.77 4.26
CA GLU A 119 15.29 13.31 4.85
C GLU A 119 15.24 13.28 6.38
N LYS A 120 14.07 13.51 7.00
CA LYS A 120 13.90 13.39 8.45
C LYS A 120 14.05 11.94 8.94
N LEU A 121 13.49 10.97 8.20
CA LEU A 121 13.69 9.54 8.47
C LEU A 121 15.18 9.18 8.40
N ALA A 122 15.87 9.61 7.34
CA ALA A 122 17.30 9.34 7.16
C ALA A 122 18.17 9.97 8.26
N ASP A 123 17.87 11.20 8.67
CA ASP A 123 18.55 11.88 9.77
C ASP A 123 18.33 11.17 11.11
N ALA A 124 17.11 10.71 11.38
CA ALA A 124 16.78 9.98 12.60
C ALA A 124 17.45 8.59 12.64
N ALA A 125 17.43 7.87 11.53
CA ALA A 125 18.11 6.58 11.40
C ALA A 125 19.62 6.73 11.64
N LYS A 126 20.23 7.77 11.06
CA LYS A 126 21.63 8.12 11.30
C LYS A 126 21.90 8.45 12.76
N ALA A 127 21.02 9.22 13.41
CA ALA A 127 21.16 9.56 14.84
C ALA A 127 21.04 8.32 15.75
N ALA A 128 20.26 7.32 15.33
CA ALA A 128 20.14 6.03 16.01
C ALA A 128 21.30 5.06 15.73
N GLY A 129 22.25 5.42 14.85
CA GLY A 129 23.38 4.57 14.48
C GLY A 129 23.15 3.66 13.27
N HIS A 130 22.04 3.85 12.55
CA HIS A 130 21.65 3.10 11.35
C HIS A 130 21.56 4.02 10.12
N PRO A 131 22.67 4.66 9.68
CA PRO A 131 22.62 5.55 8.52
C PRO A 131 22.10 4.80 7.29
N LEU A 132 21.07 5.34 6.64
CA LEU A 132 20.41 4.69 5.51
C LEU A 132 21.21 4.86 4.22
N ALA A 133 21.22 3.80 3.41
CA ALA A 133 21.67 3.76 2.04
C ALA A 133 20.47 3.49 1.12
N LEU A 134 20.17 4.44 0.23
CA LEU A 134 19.09 4.32 -0.73
C LEU A 134 19.53 3.48 -1.93
N VAL A 135 18.81 2.40 -2.22
CA VAL A 135 19.09 1.47 -3.31
C VAL A 135 18.28 1.85 -4.55
N SER A 136 17.04 2.26 -4.35
CA SER A 136 16.09 2.53 -5.44
C SER A 136 14.99 3.49 -4.97
N ALA A 137 14.42 4.27 -5.90
CA ALA A 137 13.41 5.30 -5.64
C ALA A 137 12.53 5.47 -6.89
N TYR A 138 12.19 6.71 -7.30
CA TYR A 138 11.41 6.91 -8.52
C TYR A 138 12.03 6.20 -9.73
N ARG A 139 11.18 5.45 -10.43
CA ARG A 139 11.51 4.72 -11.64
C ARG A 139 10.41 4.97 -12.65
N SER A 140 10.75 5.47 -13.84
CA SER A 140 9.72 5.73 -14.84
C SER A 140 9.13 4.44 -15.41
N VAL A 141 7.87 4.50 -15.87
CA VAL A 141 7.24 3.36 -16.54
C VAL A 141 8.03 2.97 -17.80
N ALA A 142 8.45 3.98 -18.58
CA ALA A 142 9.25 3.77 -19.78
C ALA A 142 10.58 3.05 -19.50
N TYR A 143 11.30 3.45 -18.45
CA TYR A 143 12.56 2.79 -18.09
C TYR A 143 12.33 1.35 -17.61
N GLN A 144 11.26 1.12 -16.85
CA GLN A 144 10.91 -0.24 -16.44
C GLN A 144 10.51 -1.11 -17.64
N GLU A 145 9.84 -0.54 -18.64
CA GLU A 145 9.53 -1.21 -19.90
C GLU A 145 10.78 -1.58 -20.70
N GLU A 146 11.79 -0.71 -20.75
CA GLU A 146 13.08 -1.01 -21.37
C GLU A 146 13.75 -2.23 -20.71
N ILE A 147 13.84 -2.25 -19.37
CA ILE A 147 14.42 -3.38 -18.62
C ILE A 147 13.61 -4.66 -18.84
N PHE A 148 12.29 -4.57 -18.75
CA PHE A 148 11.41 -5.72 -18.92
C PHE A 148 11.58 -6.34 -20.32
N ASN A 149 11.53 -5.50 -21.36
CA ASN A 149 11.69 -5.94 -22.75
C ASN A 149 13.09 -6.49 -23.03
N ALA A 150 14.15 -5.94 -22.44
CA ALA A 150 15.50 -6.47 -22.57
C ALA A 150 15.62 -7.90 -22.00
N ASN A 151 14.96 -8.20 -20.88
CA ASN A 151 14.94 -9.54 -20.29
C ASN A 151 14.11 -10.52 -21.13
N VAL A 152 12.95 -10.09 -21.63
CA VAL A 152 12.14 -10.88 -22.56
C VAL A 152 12.95 -11.22 -23.81
N HIS A 153 13.64 -10.25 -24.42
CA HIS A 153 14.49 -10.49 -25.59
C HIS A 153 15.65 -11.45 -25.28
N THR A 154 16.24 -11.35 -24.09
CA THR A 154 17.30 -12.26 -23.66
C THR A 154 16.80 -13.70 -23.61
N LEU A 155 15.63 -13.95 -23.00
CA LEU A 155 15.02 -15.28 -22.94
C LEU A 155 14.61 -15.80 -24.33
N MET A 156 14.09 -14.93 -25.19
CA MET A 156 13.79 -15.28 -26.58
C MET A 156 15.05 -15.70 -27.34
N SER A 157 16.19 -15.02 -27.12
CA SER A 157 17.47 -15.41 -27.72
C SER A 157 17.99 -16.77 -27.24
N GLN A 158 17.53 -17.23 -26.07
CA GLN A 158 17.82 -18.54 -25.48
C GLN A 158 16.86 -19.64 -25.97
N GLY A 159 15.92 -19.32 -26.86
CA GLY A 159 15.01 -20.27 -27.50
C GLY A 159 13.61 -20.35 -26.90
N HIS A 160 13.26 -19.50 -25.93
CA HIS A 160 11.89 -19.40 -25.42
C HIS A 160 10.97 -18.70 -26.44
N THR A 161 9.70 -19.10 -26.51
CA THR A 161 8.69 -18.28 -27.20
C THR A 161 8.51 -16.95 -26.47
N LYS A 162 7.88 -15.97 -27.14
CA LYS A 162 7.61 -14.67 -26.52
C LYS A 162 6.72 -14.82 -25.28
N GLU A 163 5.71 -15.67 -25.36
CA GLU A 163 4.78 -15.94 -24.27
C GLU A 163 5.49 -16.55 -23.05
N GLU A 164 6.38 -17.52 -23.28
CA GLU A 164 7.18 -18.14 -22.21
C GLU A 164 8.19 -17.17 -21.62
N ALA A 165 8.86 -16.37 -22.47
CA ALA A 165 9.80 -15.35 -22.04
C ALA A 165 9.11 -14.32 -21.14
N ILE A 166 7.94 -13.79 -21.54
CA ILE A 166 7.14 -12.88 -20.71
C ILE A 166 6.77 -13.54 -19.38
N ARG A 167 6.26 -14.78 -19.41
CA ARG A 167 5.87 -15.51 -18.19
C ARG A 167 7.05 -15.68 -17.23
N ILE A 168 8.23 -16.01 -17.74
CA ILE A 168 9.45 -16.18 -16.93
C ILE A 168 9.93 -14.82 -16.41
N THR A 169 9.94 -13.77 -17.23
CA THR A 169 10.34 -12.42 -16.80
C THR A 169 9.46 -11.91 -15.65
N LYS A 170 8.16 -12.16 -15.68
CA LYS A 170 7.23 -11.79 -14.59
C LYS A 170 7.51 -12.50 -13.26
N LEU A 171 8.35 -13.54 -13.22
CA LEU A 171 8.74 -14.20 -11.97
C LEU A 171 9.78 -13.39 -11.18
N THR A 172 10.52 -12.48 -11.83
CA THR A 172 11.61 -11.73 -11.19
C THR A 172 11.58 -10.23 -11.48
N PHE A 173 10.75 -9.78 -12.43
CA PHE A 173 10.61 -8.38 -12.78
C PHE A 173 9.14 -7.96 -12.70
N THR A 174 8.89 -6.87 -11.97
CA THR A 174 7.58 -6.22 -11.94
C THR A 174 7.22 -5.72 -13.34
N GLU A 175 6.00 -6.00 -13.78
CA GLU A 175 5.48 -5.54 -15.07
C GLU A 175 5.39 -4.00 -15.11
N PRO A 176 5.73 -3.34 -16.23
CA PRO A 176 5.65 -1.88 -16.33
C PRO A 176 4.25 -1.36 -16.01
N GLY A 177 4.18 -0.39 -15.09
CA GLY A 177 2.92 0.17 -14.59
C GLY A 177 2.38 -0.51 -13.33
N TYR A 178 2.98 -1.60 -12.85
CA TYR A 178 2.55 -2.32 -11.63
C TYR A 178 3.50 -2.11 -10.44
N SER A 179 4.39 -1.12 -10.52
CA SER A 179 5.35 -0.78 -9.46
C SER A 179 4.99 0.52 -8.75
N GLU A 180 5.00 0.52 -7.42
CA GLU A 180 4.82 1.75 -6.63
C GLU A 180 5.91 2.79 -6.89
N HIS A 181 7.10 2.40 -7.36
CA HIS A 181 8.16 3.34 -7.72
C HIS A 181 7.76 4.33 -8.82
N HIS A 182 6.74 4.00 -9.63
CA HIS A 182 6.17 4.92 -10.63
C HIS A 182 5.41 6.10 -10.02
N THR A 183 4.99 5.99 -8.75
CA THR A 183 4.31 7.07 -8.02
C THR A 183 5.27 8.09 -7.43
N GLY A 184 6.54 7.73 -7.28
CA GLY A 184 7.52 8.51 -6.51
C GLY A 184 7.33 8.42 -4.98
N LEU A 185 6.39 7.60 -4.49
CA LEU A 185 6.08 7.42 -3.06
C LEU A 185 6.79 6.22 -2.42
N ALA A 186 7.48 5.41 -3.23
CA ALA A 186 8.21 4.23 -2.77
C ALA A 186 9.72 4.44 -2.85
N VAL A 187 10.43 3.93 -1.85
CA VAL A 187 11.89 3.89 -1.78
C VAL A 187 12.36 2.55 -1.25
N ASP A 188 13.44 2.02 -1.83
CA ASP A 188 14.16 0.87 -1.31
C ASP A 188 15.36 1.35 -0.51
N VAL A 189 15.38 1.02 0.77
CA VAL A 189 16.45 1.41 1.70
C VAL A 189 16.96 0.24 2.49
N VAL A 190 18.27 0.27 2.74
CA VAL A 190 18.94 -0.58 3.71
C VAL A 190 19.82 0.30 4.60
N ASP A 191 20.35 -0.23 5.70
CA ASP A 191 21.39 0.50 6.43
C ASP A 191 22.75 0.38 5.70
N GLN A 192 23.67 1.30 6.04
CA GLN A 192 24.97 1.41 5.39
C GLN A 192 25.88 0.19 5.63
N ASP A 193 25.72 -0.51 6.77
CA ASP A 193 26.50 -1.71 7.08
C ASP A 193 26.05 -2.88 6.18
N TRP A 194 24.73 -3.11 6.11
CA TRP A 194 24.14 -4.06 5.18
C TRP A 194 24.57 -3.79 3.75
N TYR A 195 24.50 -2.53 3.32
CA TYR A 195 24.89 -2.10 1.98
C TYR A 195 26.34 -2.46 1.63
N GLN A 196 27.25 -2.36 2.59
CA GLN A 196 28.67 -2.65 2.39
C GLN A 196 28.97 -4.15 2.41
N ASN A 197 28.22 -4.93 3.20
CA ASN A 197 28.53 -6.33 3.46
C ASN A 197 27.75 -7.32 2.57
N HIS A 198 26.68 -6.90 1.90
CA HIS A 198 25.79 -7.78 1.11
C HIS A 198 25.74 -7.40 -0.38
N THR A 199 26.91 -7.08 -0.96
CA THR A 199 27.00 -6.72 -2.39
C THR A 199 26.50 -7.88 -3.26
N GLY A 200 25.43 -7.64 -4.03
CA GLY A 200 24.80 -8.62 -4.91
C GLY A 200 23.49 -9.22 -4.38
N GLU A 201 23.19 -9.05 -3.09
CA GLU A 201 21.96 -9.52 -2.42
C GLU A 201 21.40 -8.42 -1.50
N LEU A 202 21.51 -7.17 -1.94
CA LEU A 202 21.13 -5.99 -1.14
C LEU A 202 19.66 -5.99 -0.73
N LEU A 203 18.78 -6.44 -1.62
CA LEU A 203 17.34 -6.49 -1.39
C LEU A 203 16.98 -7.94 -1.02
N ASN A 204 17.19 -8.28 0.25
CA ASN A 204 16.99 -9.62 0.80
C ASN A 204 16.36 -9.56 2.20
N GLU A 205 15.47 -10.50 2.51
CA GLU A 205 14.65 -10.49 3.72
C GLU A 205 15.47 -10.50 5.02
N GLY A 206 16.70 -10.99 4.98
CA GLY A 206 17.63 -10.98 6.11
C GLY A 206 17.96 -9.58 6.62
N PHE A 207 17.75 -8.53 5.81
CA PHE A 207 17.89 -7.15 6.28
C PHE A 207 16.93 -6.87 7.46
N GLY A 208 15.73 -7.44 7.45
CA GLY A 208 14.74 -7.26 8.52
C GLY A 208 15.20 -7.83 9.87
N ASP A 209 16.17 -8.75 9.88
CA ASP A 209 16.72 -9.34 11.10
C ASP A 209 17.86 -8.52 11.71
N THR A 210 18.39 -7.51 10.99
CA THR A 210 19.44 -6.63 11.52
C THR A 210 18.87 -5.57 12.48
N ASP A 211 19.75 -4.93 13.25
CA ASP A 211 19.34 -3.82 14.12
C ASP A 211 18.80 -2.64 13.29
N GLY A 212 19.36 -2.37 12.10
CA GLY A 212 18.88 -1.32 11.21
C GLY A 212 17.52 -1.63 10.59
N GLY A 213 17.28 -2.87 10.16
CA GLY A 213 15.96 -3.30 9.66
C GLY A 213 14.89 -3.23 10.74
N LYS A 214 15.20 -3.70 11.97
CA LYS A 214 14.30 -3.60 13.12
C LYS A 214 14.01 -2.15 13.53
N TRP A 215 15.02 -1.30 13.51
CA TRP A 215 14.85 0.12 13.76
C TRP A 215 13.91 0.75 12.72
N LEU A 216 14.09 0.41 11.45
CA LEU A 216 13.24 0.92 10.38
C LEU A 216 11.79 0.46 10.53
N GLN A 217 11.56 -0.82 10.83
CA GLN A 217 10.24 -1.38 11.10
C GLN A 217 9.51 -0.64 12.24
N ALA A 218 10.23 -0.26 13.30
CA ALA A 218 9.66 0.46 14.43
C ALA A 218 9.39 1.95 14.13
N HIS A 219 10.29 2.61 13.41
CA HIS A 219 10.32 4.08 13.35
C HIS A 219 9.85 4.69 12.02
N ALA A 220 9.71 3.91 10.95
CA ALA A 220 9.29 4.44 9.64
C ALA A 220 7.95 5.21 9.70
N ARG A 221 7.00 4.74 10.53
CA ARG A 221 5.67 5.33 10.68
C ARG A 221 5.68 6.77 11.18
N GLU A 222 6.65 7.13 12.03
CA GLU A 222 6.81 8.48 12.57
C GLU A 222 7.06 9.53 11.48
N TYR A 223 7.51 9.07 10.31
CA TYR A 223 7.79 9.88 9.13
C TYR A 223 6.79 9.64 7.99
N GLY A 224 5.72 8.88 8.25
CA GLY A 224 4.66 8.59 7.29
C GLY A 224 4.98 7.47 6.31
N PHE A 225 5.98 6.63 6.60
CA PHE A 225 6.32 5.45 5.81
C PHE A 225 5.88 4.17 6.50
N ILE A 226 5.47 3.18 5.70
CA ILE A 226 5.23 1.80 6.15
C ILE A 226 6.23 0.86 5.51
N ILE A 227 6.55 -0.25 6.18
CA ILE A 227 7.11 -1.43 5.49
C ILE A 227 5.97 -2.00 4.64
N ARG A 228 6.04 -1.80 3.32
CA ARG A 228 4.89 -2.01 2.43
C ARG A 228 4.45 -3.46 2.31
N TYR A 229 5.42 -4.37 2.37
CA TYR A 229 5.23 -5.81 2.23
C TYR A 229 5.69 -6.50 3.52
N PRO A 230 4.84 -6.55 4.55
CA PRO A 230 5.17 -7.16 5.84
C PRO A 230 5.16 -8.70 5.78
N LYS A 231 5.86 -9.32 6.74
CA LYS A 231 6.01 -10.78 6.82
C LYS A 231 4.65 -11.46 7.03
N GLY A 232 4.39 -12.53 6.28
CA GLY A 232 3.17 -13.33 6.41
C GLY A 232 1.93 -12.75 5.72
N LYS A 233 2.05 -11.63 4.99
CA LYS A 233 0.92 -10.99 4.29
C LYS A 233 0.93 -11.17 2.75
N HIS A 234 1.73 -12.12 2.24
CA HIS A 234 1.84 -12.43 0.81
C HIS A 234 0.49 -12.69 0.14
N ASP A 235 -0.42 -13.41 0.80
CA ASP A 235 -1.72 -13.76 0.21
C ASP A 235 -2.59 -12.54 -0.10
N ILE A 236 -2.28 -11.39 0.50
CA ILE A 236 -2.96 -10.10 0.29
C ILE A 236 -2.16 -9.24 -0.69
N THR A 237 -0.88 -8.99 -0.39
CA THR A 237 -0.02 -8.07 -1.16
C THR A 237 0.46 -8.66 -2.49
N GLN A 238 0.46 -9.99 -2.61
CA GLN A 238 1.04 -10.78 -3.71
C GLN A 238 2.55 -10.54 -3.90
N ILE A 239 3.21 -10.01 -2.86
CA ILE A 239 4.64 -9.74 -2.80
C ILE A 239 5.16 -10.27 -1.47
N ASP A 240 6.29 -10.98 -1.50
CA ASP A 240 6.94 -11.53 -0.32
C ASP A 240 7.44 -10.44 0.64
N TYR A 241 7.95 -10.83 1.80
CA TYR A 241 8.46 -9.89 2.79
C TYR A 241 9.63 -9.06 2.23
N GLU A 242 9.47 -7.75 2.20
CA GLU A 242 10.50 -6.81 1.73
C GLU A 242 10.79 -5.74 2.80
N PRO A 243 11.64 -6.02 3.81
CA PRO A 243 11.98 -5.06 4.87
C PRO A 243 12.63 -3.77 4.40
N TRP A 244 13.08 -3.71 3.14
CA TRP A 244 13.70 -2.54 2.53
C TRP A 244 12.70 -1.60 1.84
N HIS A 245 11.52 -2.10 1.43
CA HIS A 245 10.59 -1.36 0.59
C HIS A 245 9.66 -0.50 1.47
N LEU A 246 9.92 0.80 1.48
CA LEU A 246 9.10 1.78 2.17
C LEU A 246 8.12 2.44 1.24
N ARG A 247 6.87 2.58 1.70
CA ARG A 247 5.81 3.33 1.02
C ARG A 247 5.34 4.49 1.88
N TYR A 248 5.33 5.70 1.33
CA TYR A 248 4.73 6.86 1.99
C TYR A 248 3.20 6.84 1.89
N VAL A 249 2.52 6.99 3.03
CA VAL A 249 1.06 7.08 3.16
C VAL A 249 0.61 8.20 4.11
N GLY A 250 1.56 8.97 4.65
CA GLY A 250 1.29 9.99 5.68
C GLY A 250 1.35 9.42 7.11
N VAL A 251 1.63 10.28 8.09
CA VAL A 251 1.93 9.88 9.47
C VAL A 251 0.76 9.19 10.16
N GLU A 252 -0.44 9.76 10.07
CA GLU A 252 -1.64 9.21 10.73
C GLU A 252 -1.98 7.81 10.18
N VAL A 253 -1.98 7.67 8.85
CA VAL A 253 -2.25 6.38 8.19
C VAL A 253 -1.15 5.36 8.47
N ALA A 254 0.12 5.76 8.38
CA ALA A 254 1.23 4.83 8.66
C ALA A 254 1.21 4.34 10.12
N THR A 255 0.82 5.22 11.05
CA THR A 255 0.66 4.87 12.47
C THR A 255 -0.48 3.89 12.64
N TYR A 256 -1.65 4.18 12.07
CA TYR A 256 -2.81 3.30 12.14
C TYR A 256 -2.53 1.90 11.57
N ILE A 257 -1.91 1.83 10.39
CA ILE A 257 -1.53 0.57 9.73
C ILE A 257 -0.61 -0.27 10.62
N GLU A 258 0.38 0.36 11.26
CA GLU A 258 1.34 -0.37 12.10
C GLU A 258 0.72 -0.82 13.42
N GLU A 259 -0.07 0.02 14.08
CA GLU A 259 -0.73 -0.31 15.35
C GLU A 259 -1.75 -1.46 15.20
N HIS A 260 -2.31 -1.64 14.01
CA HIS A 260 -3.29 -2.69 13.69
C HIS A 260 -2.69 -3.86 12.88
N GLU A 261 -1.38 -3.89 12.66
CA GLU A 261 -0.68 -4.94 11.89
C GLU A 261 -1.30 -5.20 10.50
N MET A 262 -1.75 -4.14 9.85
CA MET A 262 -2.45 -4.18 8.58
C MET A 262 -1.50 -4.05 7.38
N THR A 263 -1.97 -4.54 6.23
CA THR A 263 -1.45 -4.15 4.92
C THR A 263 -2.09 -2.84 4.46
N PHE A 264 -1.48 -2.21 3.45
CA PHE A 264 -2.07 -1.04 2.83
C PHE A 264 -3.40 -1.36 2.13
N GLU A 265 -3.52 -2.56 1.56
CA GLU A 265 -4.77 -3.08 0.98
C GLU A 265 -5.89 -3.17 2.02
N GLU A 266 -5.62 -3.82 3.16
CA GLU A 266 -6.59 -3.95 4.26
C GLU A 266 -7.05 -2.57 4.76
N PHE A 267 -6.11 -1.65 4.95
CA PHE A 267 -6.43 -0.27 5.36
C PHE A 267 -7.36 0.45 4.37
N LEU A 268 -7.10 0.32 3.06
CA LEU A 268 -7.93 0.99 2.05
C LEU A 268 -9.35 0.41 1.98
N GLU A 269 -9.51 -0.91 2.19
CA GLU A 269 -10.84 -1.51 2.29
C GLU A 269 -11.57 -1.02 3.55
N GLU A 270 -10.90 -0.97 4.69
CA GLU A 270 -11.50 -0.45 5.92
C GLU A 270 -11.85 1.04 5.81
N ALA A 271 -10.99 1.85 5.19
CA ALA A 271 -11.28 3.27 4.93
C ALA A 271 -12.54 3.46 4.07
N LYS A 272 -12.73 2.63 3.05
CA LYS A 272 -13.96 2.64 2.23
C LYS A 272 -15.19 2.36 3.07
N GLU A 273 -15.14 1.32 3.90
CA GLU A 273 -16.26 0.96 4.75
C GLU A 273 -16.55 2.04 5.80
N HIS A 274 -15.52 2.60 6.43
CA HIS A 274 -15.64 3.67 7.43
C HIS A 274 -16.31 4.93 6.84
N ILE A 275 -15.85 5.38 5.66
CA ILE A 275 -16.42 6.53 4.96
C ILE A 275 -17.89 6.26 4.60
N ALA A 276 -18.19 5.09 4.04
CA ALA A 276 -19.57 4.74 3.67
C ALA A 276 -20.51 4.69 4.88
N ARG A 277 -20.04 4.19 6.04
CA ARG A 277 -20.82 4.22 7.30
C ARG A 277 -21.09 5.65 7.75
N LYS A 278 -20.09 6.54 7.77
CA LYS A 278 -20.26 7.95 8.18
C LYS A 278 -21.21 8.70 7.25
N GLU A 279 -21.14 8.47 5.94
CA GLU A 279 -22.08 9.05 4.97
C GLU A 279 -23.52 8.57 5.21
N ALA A 280 -23.72 7.29 5.52
CA ALA A 280 -25.03 6.75 5.85
C ALA A 280 -25.59 7.33 7.18
N GLU A 281 -24.74 7.49 8.19
CA GLU A 281 -25.11 8.13 9.46
C GLU A 281 -25.55 9.58 9.26
N LEU A 282 -24.76 10.37 8.53
CA LEU A 282 -25.07 11.77 8.18
C LEU A 282 -26.40 11.88 7.40
N SER A 283 -26.60 11.00 6.41
CA SER A 283 -27.84 10.97 5.63
C SER A 283 -29.07 10.59 6.47
N SER A 284 -28.90 9.81 7.54
CA SER A 284 -29.99 9.40 8.43
C SER A 284 -30.37 10.48 9.45
N HIS A 285 -29.45 11.39 9.79
CA HIS A 285 -29.64 12.43 10.80
C HIS A 285 -30.25 13.73 10.23
N GLU A 286 -30.29 13.89 8.91
CA GLU A 286 -30.82 15.10 8.24
C GLU A 286 -32.36 15.13 8.09
N TRP A 287 -33.09 14.14 8.66
CA TRP A 287 -34.55 14.01 8.56
C TRP A 287 -35.32 14.24 9.88
N GLU A 288 -34.76 14.97 10.84
CA GLU A 288 -35.59 15.55 11.91
C GLU A 288 -36.24 16.85 11.40
N ASP A 289 -37.50 16.74 10.95
CA ASP A 289 -38.33 17.86 10.51
C ASP A 289 -38.46 18.94 11.62
N PRO A 290 -37.85 20.13 11.46
CA PRO A 290 -37.94 21.20 12.47
C PRO A 290 -39.33 21.88 12.49
N LEU A 291 -40.25 21.51 11.60
CA LEU A 291 -41.60 22.08 11.52
C LEU A 291 -42.66 21.22 12.22
N ALA A 292 -42.27 20.17 12.95
CA ALA A 292 -43.16 19.42 13.82
C ALA A 292 -43.47 20.13 15.16
N GLU A 293 -43.18 21.43 15.30
CA GLU A 293 -43.70 22.26 16.40
C GLU A 293 -44.99 23.00 15.97
N ASP A 294 -46.12 22.40 16.37
CA ASP A 294 -47.41 23.00 16.69
C ASP A 294 -47.71 24.44 16.20
N TRP A 295 -48.20 24.57 14.97
CA TRP A 295 -49.05 25.70 14.59
C TRP A 295 -50.53 25.31 14.73
N ILE A 296 -51.11 25.59 15.90
CA ILE A 296 -52.57 25.61 16.08
C ILE A 296 -53.12 26.77 15.24
N TYR A 297 -53.76 26.44 14.11
CA TYR A 297 -54.50 27.40 13.31
C TYR A 297 -55.88 27.64 13.97
N GLU A 298 -55.97 28.59 14.90
CA GLU A 298 -57.28 29.09 15.37
C GLU A 298 -57.92 29.95 14.26
N GLY A 299 -58.91 29.36 13.59
CA GLY A 299 -59.74 30.06 12.61
C GLY A 299 -60.63 31.13 13.26
N SER A 300 -60.22 32.39 13.17
CA SER A 300 -61.11 33.53 13.38
C SER A 300 -61.73 33.97 12.05
N LEU A 301 -62.90 33.41 11.73
CA LEU A 301 -63.81 33.91 10.71
C LEU A 301 -64.40 35.26 11.16
N ALA A 302 -63.92 36.35 10.58
CA ALA A 302 -64.59 37.66 10.63
C ALA A 302 -64.68 38.27 9.21
N LYS A 303 -65.94 38.52 8.83
CA LYS A 303 -66.53 39.09 7.61
C LYS A 303 -65.86 40.35 7.05
N SER A 304 -65.76 40.42 5.72
CA SER A 304 -66.28 41.51 4.84
C SER A 304 -65.94 41.17 3.37
N GLN A 305 -66.91 40.96 2.46
CA GLN A 305 -67.33 41.91 1.39
C GLN A 305 -66.14 42.53 0.64
N GLU A 306 -65.98 42.51 -0.69
CA GLU A 306 -66.94 42.53 -1.81
C GLU A 306 -66.17 42.25 -3.13
N SER A 307 -66.92 41.86 -4.17
CA SER A 307 -66.66 41.83 -5.64
C SER A 307 -65.35 42.46 -6.18
N SER A 308 -64.66 41.95 -7.20
CA SER A 308 -65.20 41.67 -8.54
C SER A 308 -64.18 40.94 -9.45
N GLU A 309 -64.70 39.93 -10.16
CA GLU A 309 -64.57 39.67 -11.61
C GLU A 309 -63.21 39.41 -12.32
N LEU A 310 -63.22 38.21 -12.91
CA LEU A 310 -62.87 37.86 -14.31
C LEU A 310 -61.45 37.35 -14.64
N THR A 311 -61.51 36.19 -15.28
CA THR A 311 -60.45 35.29 -15.73
C THR A 311 -60.08 35.51 -17.20
N GLN A 312 -58.82 35.14 -17.52
CA GLN A 312 -58.33 34.53 -18.77
C GLN A 312 -58.77 35.15 -20.11
N ASP A 313 -57.84 35.80 -20.81
CA ASP A 313 -57.19 35.24 -22.01
C ASP A 313 -56.42 36.30 -22.80
N GLU A 314 -55.39 35.82 -23.53
CA GLU A 314 -54.71 36.36 -24.72
C GLU A 314 -53.18 36.38 -24.56
N LEU A 315 -52.51 35.28 -24.94
CA LEU A 315 -52.01 35.00 -26.30
C LEU A 315 -50.82 35.86 -26.72
N LEU A 316 -49.63 35.25 -26.55
CA LEU A 316 -48.51 35.15 -27.50
C LEU A 316 -48.45 36.20 -28.64
N LEU A 317 -47.35 36.96 -28.74
CA LEU A 317 -46.43 36.88 -29.89
C LEU A 317 -45.21 37.82 -29.73
N ASN A 318 -44.02 37.24 -29.93
CA ASN A 318 -42.76 37.79 -30.48
C ASN A 318 -42.18 39.12 -29.97
N GLY A 319 -40.93 39.04 -29.49
CA GLY A 319 -40.00 40.17 -29.51
C GLY A 319 -38.78 39.94 -28.62
N GLY A 320 -37.64 39.57 -29.20
CA GLY A 320 -36.42 39.21 -28.47
C GLY A 320 -35.52 40.38 -28.06
N ASN A 321 -34.29 40.00 -27.70
CA ASN A 321 -33.11 40.79 -27.32
C ASN A 321 -33.16 41.53 -25.98
N LEU A 322 -32.10 41.69 -25.20
CA LEU A 322 -30.73 41.16 -25.06
C LEU A 322 -30.11 42.07 -23.97
N PHE A 323 -29.26 41.51 -23.09
CA PHE A 323 -28.29 42.18 -22.20
C PHE A 323 -28.79 43.24 -21.18
N SER A 324 -28.54 43.00 -19.89
CA SER A 324 -27.46 43.67 -19.14
C SER A 324 -27.42 43.25 -17.66
N GLU A 325 -26.18 42.99 -17.23
CA GLU A 325 -25.57 43.05 -15.89
C GLU A 325 -26.42 43.51 -14.69
N ASN A 326 -26.24 42.83 -13.56
CA ASN A 326 -26.42 43.47 -12.26
C ASN A 326 -25.27 43.09 -11.31
N VAL A 327 -24.44 44.11 -11.05
CA VAL A 327 -23.40 44.17 -10.02
C VAL A 327 -24.07 44.54 -8.70
N PHE A 328 -23.76 43.84 -7.60
CA PHE A 328 -24.09 44.31 -6.25
C PHE A 328 -22.81 44.61 -5.48
N SER A 329 -22.55 45.91 -5.31
CA SER A 329 -21.60 46.47 -4.35
C SER A 329 -22.43 47.15 -3.28
N GLN A 330 -22.14 46.92 -2.00
CA GLN A 330 -22.27 47.95 -0.96
C GLN A 330 -21.25 47.73 0.16
N THR A 331 -20.31 48.67 0.28
CA THR A 331 -19.60 49.03 1.51
C THR A 331 -19.99 50.46 1.88
N LYS A 332 -20.27 50.71 3.16
CA LYS A 332 -20.27 52.04 3.79
C LYS A 332 -20.08 51.86 5.31
N GLU A 333 -18.96 52.33 5.87
CA GLU A 333 -18.75 53.66 6.52
C GLU A 333 -18.81 53.49 8.06
N VAL A 334 -18.13 54.21 8.94
CA VAL A 334 -17.25 55.40 8.87
C VAL A 334 -16.49 55.50 10.21
N LYS A 335 -15.27 56.04 10.19
CA LYS A 335 -14.52 56.50 11.38
C LYS A 335 -14.86 57.97 11.70
N LYS A 336 -14.85 58.32 12.99
CA LYS A 336 -14.47 59.65 13.46
C LYS A 336 -13.37 59.51 14.50
#